data_AF-A0A920H568-F1
#
_entry.id   AF-A0A920H568-F1
#
_cell.length_a   1.000
_cell.length_b   1.000
_cell.length_c   1.000
_cell.angle_alpha   90.00
_cell.angle_beta   90.00
_cell.angle_gamma   90.00
#
_symmetry.space_group_name_H-M   'P 1'
#
loop_
_entity.id
_entity.type
_entity.pdbx_description
1 polymer ?
#
loop_
_entity_poly.entity_id
_entity_poly.type
_entity_poly.pdbx_seq_one_letter_code
_entity_poly.pdbx_strand_id
1 'polypeptide(L)' 'MKELPLTSILRPFNFNTLSVKAFELASDEMIVDASNLCFAIVLFGVLPVILIMRNIYGNRNHV' A
#
# COMPACT_ATOMS: atom_id res chain seq x y z
N MET A 1 17.75 -7.66 35.83
CA MET A 1 16.50 -8.28 35.37
C MET A 1 15.38 -7.26 35.53
N LYS A 2 14.52 -7.14 34.51
CA LYS A 2 13.26 -6.36 34.50
C LYS A 2 13.34 -4.87 34.15
N GLU A 3 14.00 -4.55 33.04
CA GLU A 3 13.55 -3.47 32.16
C GLU A 3 13.57 -4.05 30.75
N LEU A 4 12.49 -4.77 30.43
CA LEU A 4 12.24 -5.27 29.08
C LEU A 4 12.54 -4.13 28.11
N PRO A 5 13.34 -4.33 27.06
CA PRO A 5 13.55 -3.28 26.07
C PRO A 5 12.20 -3.10 25.37
N LEU A 6 11.39 -2.20 25.90
CA LEU A 6 10.15 -1.70 25.29
C LEU A 6 10.48 -1.11 23.91
N THR A 7 11.75 -0.77 23.67
CA THR A 7 12.34 -0.42 22.38
C THR A 7 12.44 -1.57 21.38
N SER A 8 12.55 -2.82 21.83
CA SER A 8 12.53 -4.02 20.96
C SER A 8 11.09 -4.40 20.55
N ILE A 9 10.08 -3.87 21.25
CA ILE A 9 8.66 -3.85 20.84
C ILE A 9 8.33 -2.62 19.99
N LEU A 10 9.08 -1.52 20.13
CA LEU A 10 9.10 -0.40 19.17
C LEU A 10 9.91 -0.74 17.89
N ARG A 11 10.51 -1.94 17.80
CA ARG A 11 11.02 -2.48 16.53
C ARG A 11 9.89 -2.28 15.51
N PRO A 12 10.17 -1.59 14.39
CA PRO A 12 9.15 -1.10 13.47
C PRO A 12 8.13 -2.19 13.24
N PHE A 13 6.84 -1.82 13.34
CA PHE A 13 5.78 -2.64 12.81
C PHE A 13 6.29 -3.17 11.46
N ASN A 14 6.54 -4.48 11.38
CA ASN A 14 6.99 -5.13 10.15
C ASN A 14 5.76 -5.20 9.24
N PHE A 15 5.29 -4.03 8.81
CA PHE A 15 4.28 -3.86 7.81
C PHE A 15 4.92 -4.32 6.51
N ASN A 16 4.85 -5.63 6.26
CA ASN A 16 5.06 -6.24 4.95
C ASN A 16 3.93 -5.82 4.00
N THR A 17 3.69 -4.51 3.91
CA THR A 17 2.76 -3.92 2.96
C THR A 17 3.58 -3.57 1.72
N LEU A 18 2.93 -3.65 0.56
CA LEU A 18 3.54 -3.26 -0.70
C LEU A 18 4.15 -1.84 -0.64
N SER A 19 3.57 -0.96 0.17
CA SER A 19 4.02 0.43 0.37
C SER A 19 5.40 0.54 1.03
N VAL A 20 5.66 -0.23 2.09
CA VAL A 20 6.96 -0.19 2.78
C VAL A 20 8.04 -0.75 1.88
N LYS A 21 7.75 -1.86 1.19
CA LYS A 21 8.71 -2.48 0.26
C LYS A 21 9.02 -1.60 -0.96
N ALA A 22 8.04 -0.85 -1.45
CA ALA A 22 8.26 0.14 -2.52
C ALA A 22 9.19 1.28 -2.06
N PHE A 23 9.03 1.74 -0.82
CA PHE A 23 9.86 2.79 -0.23
C PHE A 23 11.29 2.31 0.04
N GLU A 24 11.48 1.08 0.51
CA GLU A 24 12.80 0.47 0.68
C GLU A 24 13.53 0.34 -0.65
N LEU A 25 12.88 -0.24 -1.68
CA LEU A 25 13.49 -0.38 -3.01
C LEU A 25 13.79 0.97 -3.67
N ALA A 26 12.97 2.00 -3.44
CA ALA A 26 13.25 3.35 -3.91
C ALA A 26 14.44 3.98 -3.16
N SER A 27 14.57 3.68 -1.86
CA SER A 27 15.68 4.15 -1.02
C SER A 27 16.99 3.43 -1.35
N ASP A 28 16.93 2.18 -1.78
CA ASP A 28 18.05 1.36 -2.26
C ASP A 28 18.48 1.73 -3.70
N GLU A 29 18.01 2.86 -4.24
CA GLU A 29 18.23 3.32 -5.63
C GLU A 29 17.73 2.35 -6.73
N MET A 30 17.00 1.30 -6.35
CA MET A 30 16.41 0.30 -7.26
C MET A 30 15.07 0.79 -7.83
N ILE A 31 15.10 1.92 -8.53
CA ILE A 31 13.93 2.60 -9.09
C ILE A 31 13.06 1.67 -9.95
N VAL A 32 13.68 0.75 -10.70
CA VAL A 32 12.99 -0.19 -11.59
C VAL A 32 12.11 -1.17 -10.80
N ASP A 33 12.62 -1.75 -9.72
CA ASP A 33 11.87 -2.69 -8.89
C ASP A 33 10.86 -1.97 -8.00
N ALA A 34 11.20 -0.78 -7.50
CA ALA A 34 10.27 0.09 -6.77
C ALA A 34 9.06 0.50 -7.64
N SER A 35 9.28 0.80 -8.92
CA SER A 35 8.25 1.22 -9.87
C SER A 35 7.14 0.16 -10.00
N ASN A 36 7.50 -1.11 -10.12
CA ASN A 36 6.53 -2.20 -10.26
C ASN A 36 5.61 -2.31 -9.02
N LEU A 37 6.16 -2.15 -7.81
CA LEU A 37 5.34 -2.12 -6.59
C LEU A 37 4.44 -0.88 -6.53
N CYS A 38 4.94 0.29 -6.92
CA CYS A 38 4.13 1.51 -6.99
C CYS A 38 2.93 1.34 -7.94
N PHE A 39 3.14 0.74 -9.12
CA PHE A 39 2.05 0.42 -10.04
C PHE A 39 1.03 -0.55 -9.45
N ALA A 40 1.49 -1.59 -8.75
CA ALA A 40 0.59 -2.52 -8.09
C ALA A 40 -0.31 -1.81 -7.06
N ILE A 41 0.25 -0.94 -6.22
CA ILE A 41 -0.51 -0.16 -5.22
C ILE A 41 -1.57 0.71 -5.90
N VAL A 42 -1.20 1.45 -6.94
CA VAL A 42 -2.13 2.31 -7.68
C VAL A 42 -3.24 1.47 -8.32
N LEU A 43 -2.91 0.33 -8.92
CA LEU A 43 -3.89 -0.56 -9.52
C LEU A 43 -4.90 -1.07 -8.49
N PHE A 44 -4.42 -1.55 -7.33
CA PHE A 44 -5.30 -2.01 -6.25
C PHE A 44 -6.12 -0.88 -5.61
N GLY A 45 -5.61 0.35 -5.59
CA GLY A 45 -6.35 1.51 -5.07
C GLY A 45 -7.40 2.06 -6.06
N VAL A 46 -7.07 2.11 -7.34
CA VAL A 46 -7.92 2.75 -8.38
C VAL A 46 -8.97 1.79 -8.92
N LEU A 47 -8.66 0.50 -9.07
CA LEU A 47 -9.60 -0.50 -9.61
C LEU A 47 -10.94 -0.57 -8.86
N PRO A 48 -10.99 -0.67 -7.50
CA PRO A 48 -12.26 -0.68 -6.78
C PRO A 48 -12.99 0.66 -6.89
N VAL A 49 -12.27 1.79 -6.92
CA VAL A 49 -12.85 3.13 -7.09
C VAL A 49 -13.58 3.23 -8.43
N ILE A 50 -12.95 2.79 -9.52
CA ILE A 50 -13.57 2.76 -10.86
C ILE A 50 -14.80 1.85 -10.87
N LEU A 51 -14.73 0.68 -10.23
CA LEU A 51 -15.85 -0.26 -10.18
C LEU A 51 -17.06 0.33 -9.43
N ILE A 52 -16.82 0.95 -8.27
CA ILE A 52 -17.85 1.64 -7.48
C ILE A 52 -18.42 2.81 -8.27
N MET A 53 -17.57 3.64 -8.88
CA MET A 53 -18.00 4.77 -9.71
C MET A 53 -18.92 4.30 -10.83
N ARG A 54 -18.52 3.26 -11.58
CA ARG A 54 -19.35 2.71 -12.65
C ARG A 54 -20.71 2.20 -12.13
N ASN A 55 -20.72 1.54 -10.97
CA ASN A 55 -21.95 1.03 -10.38
C ASN A 55 -22.88 2.18 -9.93
N ILE A 56 -22.35 3.19 -9.25
CA ILE A 56 -23.11 4.36 -8.78
C ILE A 56 -23.68 5.15 -9.98
N TYR A 57 -22.87 5.43 -10.99
CA TYR A 57 -23.33 6.19 -12.16
C TYR A 57 -24.27 5.39 -13.04
N GLY A 58 -24.06 4.08 -13.19
CA GLY A 58 -24.97 3.21 -13.93
C GLY A 58 -26.32 3.02 -13.24
N ASN A 59 -26.35 2.95 -11.90
CA ASN A 59 -27.57 2.74 -11.13
C ASN A 59 -28.46 3.99 -11.05
N ARG A 60 -27.88 5.20 -11.22
CA ARG A 60 -28.66 6.45 -11.25
C ARG A 60 -29.48 6.64 -12.54
N ASN A 61 -29.21 5.87 -13.58
CA ASN A 61 -29.93 5.93 -14.85
C ASN A 61 -31.19 5.03 -14.85
N HIS A 62 -31.42 4.28 -13.77
CA HIS A 62 -32.53 3.34 -13.60
C HIS A 62 -33.49 3.76 -12.46
N VAL A 63 -33.62 5.06 -12.20
CA VAL A 63 -34.66 5.64 -11.32
C VAL A 63 -35.44 6.72 -12.05
#